data_AF-A0A1H7WHI9-F1
#
_entry.id   AF-A0A1H7WHI9-F1
#
_cell.length_a   1.000
_cell.length_b   1.000
_cell.length_c   1.000
_cell.angle_alpha   90.00
_cell.angle_beta   90.00
_cell.angle_gamma   90.00
#
_symmetry.space_group_name_H-M   'P 1'
#
loop_
_entity.id
_entity.type
_entity.pdbx_description
1 polymer ?
#
loop_
_entity_poly.entity_id
_entity_poly.type
_entity_poly.pdbx_seq_one_letter_code
_entity_poly.pdbx_strand_id
1 'polypeptide(L)'
;MKKVFAISLGLLLCLVMSNISLAALKNGKMILKVGDEVHVCDCGESCPCLTMSEIPGKCVCSKDLVKGKVTKVEDSKATVMVNGKEQVFPTQGKYVCSCGPNCNCDTISQTPGKCGCGAEMKPVSPFPSTEKGHVH
;
A
#
# COMPACT_ATOMS: atom_id res chain seq x y z
N MET A 1 -18.84 50.78 -17.18
CA MET A 1 -19.48 49.45 -17.38
C MET A 1 -18.63 48.39 -18.09
N LYS A 2 -17.39 48.67 -18.55
CA LYS A 2 -16.51 47.63 -19.18
C LYS A 2 -15.46 47.02 -18.25
N LYS A 3 -15.15 47.66 -17.11
CA LYS A 3 -14.12 47.21 -16.16
C LYS A 3 -14.64 46.26 -15.06
N VAL A 4 -15.97 46.14 -14.92
CA VAL A 4 -16.60 45.28 -13.90
C VAL A 4 -16.79 43.85 -14.41
N PHE A 5 -16.98 43.68 -15.72
CA PHE A 5 -17.07 42.36 -16.37
C PHE A 5 -15.73 41.60 -16.42
N ALA A 6 -14.60 42.30 -16.36
CA ALA A 6 -13.28 41.67 -16.35
C ALA A 6 -12.91 41.07 -14.98
N ILE A 7 -13.60 41.47 -13.91
CA ILE A 7 -13.28 41.05 -12.53
C ILE A 7 -14.08 39.79 -12.14
N SER A 8 -15.29 39.58 -12.70
CA SER A 8 -16.07 38.38 -12.40
C SER A 8 -15.57 37.11 -13.09
N LEU A 9 -14.85 37.24 -14.21
CA LEU A 9 -14.29 36.09 -14.94
C LEU A 9 -12.99 35.54 -14.30
N GLY A 10 -12.29 36.36 -13.52
CA GLY A 10 -11.06 35.94 -12.83
C GLY A 10 -11.31 35.12 -11.56
N LEU A 11 -12.44 35.33 -10.88
CA LEU A 11 -12.74 34.66 -9.61
C LEU A 11 -13.36 33.26 -9.80
N LEU A 12 -13.94 32.98 -10.98
CA LEU A 12 -14.51 31.68 -11.29
C LEU A 12 -13.47 30.65 -11.78
N LEU A 13 -12.26 31.11 -12.15
CA LEU A 13 -11.19 30.25 -12.66
C LEU A 13 -10.33 29.59 -11.56
N CYS A 14 -10.54 29.96 -10.29
CA CYS A 14 -9.85 29.34 -9.14
C CYS A 14 -10.54 28.07 -8.60
N LEU A 15 -11.73 27.72 -9.08
CA LEU A 15 -12.53 26.61 -8.54
C LEU A 15 -12.37 25.26 -9.27
N VAL A 16 -11.48 25.14 -10.26
CA VAL A 16 -11.38 23.93 -11.11
C VAL A 16 -10.05 23.18 -11.05
N MET A 17 -9.14 23.52 -10.15
CA MET A 17 -7.88 22.78 -10.01
C MET A 17 -7.71 22.30 -8.58
N SER A 18 -8.07 21.03 -8.34
CA SER A 18 -7.37 20.08 -7.43
C SER A 18 -8.32 18.99 -6.91
N ASN A 19 -8.99 18.27 -7.80
CA ASN A 19 -9.34 16.88 -7.51
C ASN A 19 -8.67 16.02 -8.59
N ILE A 20 -7.34 16.12 -8.67
CA ILE A 20 -6.55 15.01 -9.21
C ILE A 20 -6.68 13.92 -8.14
N SER A 21 -7.74 13.12 -8.25
CA SER A 21 -7.79 11.82 -7.60
C SER A 21 -6.65 11.03 -8.18
N LEU A 22 -5.50 11.11 -7.51
CA LEU A 22 -4.31 10.34 -7.78
C LEU A 22 -4.75 8.88 -7.71
N ALA A 23 -4.91 8.26 -8.87
CA ALA A 23 -5.22 6.85 -8.99
C ALA A 23 -4.29 6.09 -8.05
N ALA A 24 -4.88 5.49 -7.02
CA ALA A 24 -4.19 4.60 -6.11
C ALA A 24 -3.58 3.46 -6.95
N LEU A 25 -2.36 3.04 -6.58
CA LEU A 25 -1.47 2.11 -7.29
C LEU A 25 -0.52 2.75 -8.31
N LYS A 26 0.33 3.68 -7.86
CA LYS A 26 1.69 3.78 -8.41
C LYS A 26 2.56 2.67 -7.80
N ASN A 27 2.82 1.62 -8.59
CA ASN A 27 4.03 0.79 -8.51
C ASN A 27 4.23 -0.08 -7.26
N GLY A 28 3.22 -0.83 -6.84
CA GLY A 28 3.39 -1.90 -5.84
C GLY A 28 3.71 -1.43 -4.42
N LYS A 29 3.41 -0.17 -4.14
CA LYS A 29 3.44 0.41 -2.81
C LYS A 29 2.02 0.45 -2.25
N MET A 30 1.82 -0.14 -1.06
CA MET A 30 0.62 0.01 -0.26
C MET A 30 0.69 1.34 0.50
N ILE A 31 -0.38 2.13 0.43
CA ILE A 31 -0.45 3.45 1.08
C ILE A 31 -1.16 3.27 2.42
N LEU A 32 -0.40 3.26 3.51
CA LEU A 32 -0.91 3.10 4.87
C LEU A 32 -0.80 4.40 5.67
N LYS A 33 -1.69 4.56 6.64
CA LYS A 33 -1.69 5.64 7.63
C LYS A 33 -1.72 5.03 9.03
N VAL A 34 -1.19 5.78 10.00
CA VAL A 34 -1.30 5.38 11.40
C VAL A 34 -2.77 5.31 11.80
N GLY A 35 -3.16 4.18 12.39
CA GLY A 35 -4.54 3.89 12.75
C GLY A 35 -5.27 2.95 11.81
N ASP A 36 -4.78 2.76 10.58
CA ASP A 36 -5.40 1.87 9.60
C ASP A 36 -5.40 0.41 10.10
N GLU A 37 -6.44 -0.33 9.74
CA GLU A 37 -6.48 -1.78 9.92
C GLU A 37 -6.05 -2.47 8.62
N VAL A 38 -5.10 -3.39 8.70
CA VAL A 38 -4.55 -4.10 7.54
C VAL A 38 -4.39 -5.58 7.86
N HIS A 39 -4.58 -6.46 6.88
CA HIS A 39 -4.41 -7.91 7.05
C HIS A 39 -2.97 -8.31 6.71
N VAL A 40 -2.25 -8.87 7.67
CA VAL A 40 -0.81 -9.14 7.56
C VAL A 40 -0.47 -10.57 7.92
N CYS A 41 0.73 -11.00 7.50
CA CYS A 41 1.26 -12.31 7.83
C CYS A 41 1.72 -12.37 9.30
N ASP A 42 1.27 -13.39 10.04
CA ASP A 42 1.72 -13.68 11.41
C ASP A 42 2.46 -15.03 11.51
N CYS A 43 3.23 -15.36 10.48
CA CYS A 43 4.11 -16.54 10.50
C CYS A 43 5.34 -16.34 11.42
N GLY A 44 5.52 -15.15 12.00
CA GLY A 44 6.67 -14.75 12.81
C GLY A 44 7.66 -13.85 12.05
N GLU A 45 8.54 -13.19 12.80
CA GLU A 45 9.49 -12.18 12.29
C GLU A 45 10.46 -12.73 11.23
N SER A 46 10.76 -14.02 11.28
CA SER A 46 11.64 -14.68 10.31
C SER A 46 10.94 -15.08 9.01
N CYS A 47 9.63 -14.81 8.86
CA CYS A 47 8.90 -15.22 7.67
C CYS A 47 9.24 -14.29 6.48
N PRO A 48 9.83 -14.83 5.40
CA PRO A 48 10.32 -13.99 4.31
C PRO A 48 9.20 -13.43 3.42
N CYS A 49 7.95 -13.87 3.58
CA CYS A 49 6.89 -13.45 2.68
C CYS A 49 6.38 -12.04 2.92
N LEU A 50 6.35 -11.64 4.21
CA LEU A 50 5.88 -10.34 4.70
C LEU A 50 4.63 -9.85 3.96
N THR A 51 3.66 -10.76 3.75
CA THR A 51 2.45 -10.46 2.96
C THR A 51 1.55 -9.50 3.71
N MET A 52 1.02 -8.49 3.01
CA MET A 52 0.00 -7.57 3.49
C MET A 52 -1.16 -7.47 2.49
N SER A 53 -2.38 -7.21 2.95
CA SER A 53 -3.61 -7.10 2.15
C SER A 53 -4.62 -6.18 2.84
N GLU A 54 -5.37 -5.41 2.05
CA GLU A 54 -6.49 -4.60 2.57
C GLU A 54 -7.67 -5.49 2.99
N ILE A 55 -7.82 -6.64 2.33
CA ILE A 55 -8.91 -7.59 2.59
C ILE A 55 -8.41 -8.84 3.33
N PRO A 56 -9.31 -9.56 4.04
CA PRO A 56 -9.02 -10.89 4.57
C PRO A 56 -8.63 -11.86 3.46
N GLY A 57 -7.83 -12.86 3.80
CA GLY A 57 -7.39 -13.88 2.85
C GLY A 57 -6.25 -14.70 3.42
N LYS A 58 -5.57 -15.45 2.53
CA LYS A 58 -4.38 -16.23 2.90
C LYS A 58 -3.12 -15.46 2.54
N CYS A 59 -2.11 -15.55 3.40
CA CYS A 59 -0.76 -15.19 3.01
C CYS A 59 -0.22 -16.21 2.00
N VAL A 60 0.87 -15.88 1.32
CA VAL A 60 1.50 -16.79 0.35
C VAL A 60 2.07 -18.06 0.98
N CYS A 61 2.21 -18.11 2.31
CA CYS A 61 2.54 -19.33 3.06
C CYS A 61 1.30 -20.21 3.36
N SER A 62 0.14 -19.89 2.77
CA SER A 62 -1.14 -20.58 2.93
C SER A 62 -1.81 -20.47 4.30
N LYS A 63 -1.23 -19.71 5.24
CA LYS A 63 -1.89 -19.36 6.52
C LYS A 63 -2.83 -18.18 6.32
N ASP A 64 -3.86 -18.09 7.16
CA ASP A 64 -4.76 -16.93 7.13
C ASP A 64 -4.00 -15.67 7.57
N LEU A 65 -4.25 -14.57 6.87
CA LEU A 65 -3.80 -13.25 7.29
C LEU A 65 -4.56 -12.85 8.54
N VAL A 66 -3.87 -12.20 9.45
CA VAL A 66 -4.47 -11.67 10.68
C VAL A 66 -4.61 -10.18 10.56
N LYS A 67 -5.66 -9.63 11.17
CA LYS A 67 -5.86 -8.18 11.21
C LYS A 67 -4.88 -7.56 12.20
N GLY A 68 -4.19 -6.51 11.76
CA GLY A 68 -3.32 -5.70 12.59
C GLY A 68 -3.61 -4.22 12.43
N LYS A 69 -3.19 -3.43 13.41
CA LYS A 69 -3.36 -1.96 13.41
C LYS A 69 -2.03 -1.27 13.13
N VAL A 70 -1.99 -0.40 12.14
CA VAL A 70 -0.79 0.37 11.83
C VAL A 70 -0.50 1.36 12.98
N THR A 71 0.67 1.25 13.58
CA THR A 71 1.11 2.12 14.69
C THR A 71 2.13 3.15 14.23
N LYS A 72 2.89 2.86 13.18
CA LYS A 72 3.90 3.76 12.62
C LYS A 72 4.04 3.55 11.12
N VAL A 73 4.23 4.62 10.36
CA VAL A 73 4.52 4.58 8.92
C VAL A 73 5.78 5.39 8.66
N GLU A 74 6.73 4.78 7.96
CA GLU A 74 7.96 5.37 7.45
C GLU A 74 7.99 5.19 5.93
N ASP A 75 8.92 5.86 5.24
CA ASP A 75 8.89 5.98 3.77
C ASP A 75 8.73 4.64 3.02
N SER A 76 9.31 3.56 3.55
CA SER A 76 9.30 2.23 2.93
C SER A 76 8.84 1.10 3.87
N LYS A 77 8.41 1.42 5.10
CA LYS A 77 8.06 0.44 6.14
C LYS A 77 6.85 0.91 6.94
N ALA A 78 6.07 -0.03 7.43
CA ALA A 78 5.00 0.20 8.39
C ALA A 78 5.17 -0.74 9.57
N THR A 79 5.04 -0.20 10.78
CA THR A 79 4.92 -1.00 11.99
C THR A 79 3.45 -1.28 12.23
N VAL A 80 3.12 -2.55 12.39
CA VAL A 80 1.76 -3.04 12.57
C VAL A 80 1.70 -3.81 13.88
N MET A 81 0.76 -3.43 14.74
CA MET A 81 0.43 -4.17 15.95
C MET A 81 -0.41 -5.39 15.58
N VAL A 82 0.14 -6.57 15.81
CA VAL A 82 -0.44 -7.87 15.50
C VAL A 82 -0.46 -8.70 16.76
N ASN A 83 -1.64 -9.07 17.26
CA ASN A 83 -1.78 -9.88 18.49
C ASN A 83 -0.98 -9.33 19.70
N GLY A 84 -0.90 -8.00 19.82
CA GLY A 84 -0.15 -7.32 20.90
C GLY A 84 1.37 -7.25 20.69
N LYS A 85 1.87 -7.63 19.51
CA LYS A 85 3.28 -7.53 19.13
C LYS A 85 3.45 -6.57 17.96
N GLU A 86 4.49 -5.76 18.00
CA GLU A 86 4.85 -4.92 16.86
C GLU A 86 5.62 -5.73 15.82
N GLN A 87 5.18 -5.66 14.57
CA GLN A 87 5.84 -6.29 13.43
C GLN A 87 6.07 -5.24 12.34
N VAL A 88 7.26 -5.26 11.74
CA VAL A 88 7.63 -4.30 10.68
C VAL A 88 7.45 -4.96 9.32
N PHE A 89 6.65 -4.31 8.48
CA PHE A 89 6.40 -4.75 7.11
C PHE A 89 6.90 -3.71 6.11
N PRO A 90 7.53 -4.12 5.00
CA PRO A 90 7.81 -3.23 3.89
C PRO A 90 6.50 -2.79 3.24
N THR A 91 6.32 -1.49 3.02
CA THR A 91 5.14 -0.96 2.32
C THR A 91 5.21 -1.15 0.81
N GLN A 92 6.33 -1.66 0.29
CA GLN A 92 6.50 -2.00 -1.12
C GLN A 92 6.73 -3.50 -1.31
N GLY A 93 5.89 -4.11 -2.15
CA GLY A 93 5.99 -5.52 -2.53
C GLY A 93 6.92 -5.77 -3.71
N LYS A 94 7.61 -6.91 -3.71
CA LYS A 94 8.21 -7.47 -4.94
C LYS A 94 7.14 -8.07 -5.86
N TYR A 95 6.03 -8.51 -5.28
CA TYR A 95 4.87 -9.07 -5.94
C TYR A 95 3.60 -8.34 -5.50
N VAL A 96 2.67 -8.13 -6.42
CA VAL A 96 1.45 -7.35 -6.21
C VAL A 96 0.21 -8.02 -6.82
N CYS A 97 -0.96 -7.68 -6.27
CA CYS A 97 -2.28 -8.03 -6.81
C CYS A 97 -2.35 -7.75 -8.33
N SER A 98 -2.81 -8.73 -9.12
CA SER A 98 -2.90 -8.65 -10.58
C SER A 98 -4.34 -8.63 -11.11
N CYS A 99 -5.33 -8.61 -10.22
CA CYS A 99 -6.76 -8.76 -10.53
C CYS A 99 -7.38 -7.62 -11.38
N GLY A 100 -6.63 -6.56 -11.66
CA GLY A 100 -7.10 -5.41 -12.45
C GLY A 100 -7.59 -4.23 -11.60
N PRO A 101 -8.06 -3.16 -12.25
CA PRO A 101 -8.28 -1.85 -11.62
C PRO A 101 -9.46 -1.80 -10.64
N ASN A 102 -10.38 -2.75 -10.71
CA ASN A 102 -11.54 -2.82 -9.80
C ASN A 102 -11.26 -3.65 -8.54
N CYS A 103 -10.03 -4.16 -8.39
CA CYS A 103 -9.67 -4.95 -7.24
C CYS A 103 -9.16 -4.05 -6.11
N ASN A 104 -9.74 -4.21 -4.94
CA ASN A 104 -9.40 -3.50 -3.71
C ASN A 104 -8.58 -4.37 -2.74
N CYS A 105 -7.96 -5.43 -3.24
CA CYS A 105 -7.16 -6.35 -2.40
C CYS A 105 -5.84 -5.73 -1.97
N ASP A 106 -5.25 -4.97 -2.89
CA ASP A 106 -3.94 -4.31 -2.79
C ASP A 106 -2.84 -5.19 -2.20
N THR A 107 -2.98 -6.52 -2.31
CA THR A 107 -2.06 -7.45 -1.69
C THR A 107 -0.65 -7.26 -2.23
N ILE A 108 0.31 -7.16 -1.31
CA ILE A 108 1.74 -7.11 -1.60
C ILE A 108 2.47 -8.26 -0.90
N SER A 109 3.55 -8.75 -1.49
CA SER A 109 4.43 -9.75 -0.86
C SER A 109 5.86 -9.64 -1.35
N GLN A 110 6.79 -10.16 -0.55
CA GLN A 110 8.20 -10.29 -0.87
C GLN A 110 8.52 -11.61 -1.60
N THR A 111 7.56 -12.53 -1.67
CA THR A 111 7.69 -13.83 -2.35
C THR A 111 6.53 -14.04 -3.33
N PRO A 112 6.71 -14.85 -4.39
CA PRO A 112 5.63 -15.16 -5.32
C PRO A 112 4.50 -15.94 -4.64
N GLY A 113 3.29 -15.84 -5.19
CA GLY A 113 2.12 -16.56 -4.71
C GLY A 113 0.81 -15.88 -5.09
N LYS A 114 -0.26 -16.26 -4.40
CA LYS A 114 -1.61 -15.71 -4.59
C LYS A 114 -1.84 -14.46 -3.75
N CYS A 115 -2.65 -13.54 -4.26
CA CYS A 115 -3.15 -12.39 -3.51
C CYS A 115 -4.31 -12.79 -2.58
N GLY A 116 -4.80 -11.85 -1.77
CA GLY A 116 -5.96 -12.05 -0.88
C GLY A 116 -7.23 -12.50 -1.62
N CYS A 117 -7.40 -12.13 -2.90
CA CYS A 117 -8.50 -12.61 -3.74
C CYS A 117 -8.32 -14.04 -4.28
N GLY A 118 -7.14 -14.65 -4.11
CA GLY A 118 -6.80 -15.98 -4.63
C GLY A 118 -6.19 -16.02 -6.04
N ALA A 119 -6.06 -14.87 -6.71
CA ALA A 119 -5.40 -14.77 -8.01
C ALA A 119 -3.87 -14.73 -7.89
N GLU A 120 -3.14 -15.18 -8.92
CA GLU A 120 -1.68 -15.12 -8.94
C GLU A 120 -1.17 -13.67 -8.96
N MET A 121 -0.20 -13.35 -8.11
CA MET A 121 0.42 -12.02 -8.10
C MET A 121 1.42 -11.87 -9.25
N LYS A 122 1.64 -10.62 -9.68
CA LYS A 122 2.66 -10.29 -10.67
C LYS A 122 3.89 -9.65 -9.99
N PRO A 123 5.11 -9.87 -10.51
CA PRO A 123 6.29 -9.18 -10.02
C PRO A 123 6.24 -7.68 -10.38
N VAL A 124 6.91 -6.85 -9.57
CA VAL A 124 7.12 -5.41 -9.80
C VAL A 124 8.54 -5.17 -10.29
N SER A 125 8.68 -4.48 -11.43
CA SER A 125 9.98 -4.07 -11.97
C SER A 125 10.01 -2.55 -12.22
N PRO A 126 11.12 -1.84 -11.90
CA PRO A 126 12.22 -2.26 -11.02
C PRO A 126 11.85 -2.13 -9.53
N PHE A 127 12.14 -3.16 -8.74
CA PHE A 127 12.09 -3.06 -7.27
C PHE A 127 13.30 -2.23 -6.81
N PRO A 128 13.14 -1.14 -6.04
CA PRO A 128 14.28 -0.39 -5.55
C PRO A 128 15.06 -1.27 -4.56
N SER A 129 16.19 -1.80 -5.01
CA SER A 129 17.15 -2.60 -4.23
C SER A 129 18.01 -1.76 -3.26
N THR A 130 17.50 -0.61 -2.80
CA THR A 130 18.30 0.39 -2.07
C THR A 130 17.71 0.79 -0.73
N GLU A 131 17.53 -0.17 0.17
CA GLU A 131 18.06 0.03 1.53
C GLU A 131 19.50 -0.51 1.50
N LYS A 132 20.43 0.34 1.01
CA LYS A 132 21.85 0.13 1.24
C LYS A 132 22.02 0.01 2.75
N GLY A 133 22.58 -1.12 3.20
CA GLY A 133 23.24 -1.16 4.49
C GLY A 133 24.23 0.01 4.56
N HIS A 134 23.91 0.98 5.41
CA HIS A 134 24.90 1.86 6.02
C HIS A 134 25.17 1.25 7.39
N VAL A 135 25.98 0.20 7.41
CA VAL A 135 26.77 -0.15 8.58
C VAL A 135 28.10 0.56 8.39
N HIS A 136 28.46 1.31 9.43
CA HIS A 136 29.63 2.15 9.64
C HIS A 136 30.92 1.75 8.92
#